data_AF-A0A9Q8PCI4-F1
#
_entry.id   AF-A0A9Q8PCI4-F1
#
_cell.length_a   1.000
_cell.length_b   1.000
_cell.length_c   1.000
_cell.angle_alpha   90.00
_cell.angle_beta   90.00
_cell.angle_gamma   90.00
#
_symmetry.space_group_name_H-M   'P 1'
#
loop_
_entity.id
_entity.type
_entity.pdbx_description
1 polymer ?
#
loop_
_entity_poly.entity_id
_entity_poly.type
_entity_poly.pdbx_seq_one_letter_code
_entity_poly.pdbx_strand_id
1 'polypeptide(L)'
;MEEPTLEHQPDPSVASDEPIAEAIDIPTVDIDPQGDVFLICGSITKKRLRVYSPVMSLASDMFKAMFKPQFQEGITLASTNTVEIPLPDDDPDAMESVCNVFHLRNKEAQIMDNGAGHMSARQLLTIAMLCDKYQCQVAVAAAATCWLPSCDIEKSSDLHMLINAASLFRIDTAFRELGKLVIEGPVRHIDVEEEEHILVDVIEQLIGRRRMLNDDIIDFIERRLDNIMTRREERSRKGNLKHICNTCSRAGASSAMRQARQTSQPMASSLPLHPRKERFMLLF
;
A
#
# COMPACT_ATOMS: atom_id res chain seq x y z
N MET A 1 12.12 85.69 -31.18
CA MET A 1 11.60 85.00 -32.38
C MET A 1 12.40 83.72 -32.48
N GLU A 2 11.69 82.62 -32.30
CA GLU A 2 12.14 81.33 -31.75
C GLU A 2 12.94 80.48 -32.76
N GLU A 3 13.89 79.72 -32.24
CA GLU A 3 14.60 78.63 -32.94
C GLU A 3 13.68 77.41 -33.13
N PRO A 4 13.85 76.62 -34.21
CA PRO A 4 13.04 75.43 -34.44
C PRO A 4 13.56 74.25 -33.62
N THR A 5 12.65 73.58 -32.93
CA THR A 5 12.88 72.33 -32.19
C THR A 5 13.02 71.15 -33.15
N LEU A 6 14.14 70.42 -33.06
CA LEU A 6 14.33 69.14 -33.76
C LEU A 6 13.40 68.07 -33.17
N GLU A 7 12.49 67.54 -33.98
CA GLU A 7 11.75 66.31 -33.66
C GLU A 7 12.70 65.10 -33.73
N HIS A 8 12.79 64.39 -32.61
CA HIS A 8 13.53 63.13 -32.47
C HIS A 8 12.65 61.99 -33.03
N GLN A 9 13.02 61.41 -34.16
CA GLN A 9 12.38 60.19 -34.67
C GLN A 9 12.76 59.00 -33.77
N PRO A 10 11.81 58.10 -33.43
CA PRO A 10 12.14 56.90 -32.66
C PRO A 10 12.89 55.90 -33.55
N ASP A 11 13.91 55.30 -32.95
CA ASP A 11 14.79 54.26 -33.49
C ASP A 11 13.98 53.01 -33.96
N PRO A 12 14.20 52.48 -35.17
CA PRO A 12 13.46 51.33 -35.70
C PRO A 12 13.93 49.96 -35.17
N SER A 13 14.74 49.89 -34.10
CA SER A 13 15.38 48.65 -33.66
C SER A 13 14.80 47.93 -32.44
N VAL A 14 13.61 48.29 -31.95
CA VAL A 14 12.95 47.47 -30.91
C VAL A 14 12.19 46.32 -31.56
N ALA A 15 12.94 45.32 -32.02
CA ALA A 15 12.40 43.98 -32.22
C ALA A 15 11.97 43.46 -30.83
N SER A 16 10.67 43.34 -30.64
CA SER A 16 10.09 42.65 -29.49
C SER A 16 10.44 41.17 -29.59
N ASP A 17 11.46 40.74 -28.85
CA ASP A 17 11.67 39.35 -28.47
C ASP A 17 10.54 38.92 -27.53
N GLU A 18 9.35 38.68 -28.08
CA GLU A 18 8.39 37.79 -27.44
C GLU A 18 8.95 36.36 -27.55
N PRO A 19 9.07 35.61 -26.43
CA PRO A 19 9.46 34.22 -26.51
C PRO A 19 8.35 33.48 -27.26
N ILE A 20 8.65 33.08 -28.50
CA ILE A 20 7.85 32.11 -29.24
C ILE A 20 7.81 30.87 -28.35
N ALA A 21 6.67 30.61 -27.72
CA ALA A 21 6.43 29.37 -26.99
C ALA A 21 6.62 28.24 -28.01
N GLU A 22 7.78 27.58 -27.97
CA GLU A 22 8.03 26.39 -28.77
C GLU A 22 6.87 25.43 -28.52
N ALA A 23 6.14 25.10 -29.58
CA ALA A 23 5.06 24.13 -29.52
C ALA A 23 5.67 22.81 -29.05
N ILE A 24 5.44 22.47 -27.78
CA ILE A 24 5.87 21.21 -27.21
C ILE A 24 5.20 20.12 -28.04
N ASP A 25 6.01 19.34 -28.77
CA ASP A 25 5.53 18.20 -29.55
C ASP A 25 5.11 17.10 -28.57
N ILE A 26 3.81 17.07 -28.23
CA ILE A 26 3.24 16.06 -27.35
C ILE A 26 3.01 14.80 -28.18
N PRO A 27 3.62 13.65 -27.81
CA PRO A 27 3.40 12.40 -28.53
C PRO A 27 1.92 12.06 -28.62
N THR A 28 1.45 11.84 -29.86
CA THR A 28 0.09 11.37 -30.11
C THR A 28 0.04 9.85 -30.10
N VAL A 29 -0.81 9.28 -29.27
CA VAL A 29 -1.14 7.85 -29.27
C VAL A 29 -2.49 7.68 -29.94
N ASP A 30 -2.49 7.04 -31.10
CA ASP A 30 -3.73 6.71 -31.80
C ASP A 30 -4.38 5.48 -31.15
N ILE A 31 -5.35 5.71 -30.25
CA ILE A 31 -6.22 4.66 -29.71
C ILE A 31 -7.19 4.20 -30.79
N ASP A 32 -7.79 5.17 -31.48
CA ASP A 32 -8.58 4.98 -32.70
C ASP A 32 -8.05 5.91 -33.82
N PRO A 33 -7.54 5.37 -34.95
CA PRO A 33 -7.07 6.17 -36.09
C PRO A 33 -8.14 7.04 -36.75
N GLN A 34 -9.43 6.74 -36.54
CA GLN A 34 -10.56 7.54 -37.00
C GLN A 34 -11.12 8.46 -35.90
N GLY A 35 -10.44 8.53 -34.75
CA GLY A 35 -10.87 9.34 -33.62
C GLY A 35 -11.03 10.82 -33.97
N ASP A 36 -12.03 11.43 -33.34
CA ASP A 36 -12.48 12.82 -33.46
C ASP A 36 -12.24 13.60 -32.15
N VAL A 37 -11.76 12.95 -31.09
CA VAL A 37 -11.43 13.59 -29.82
C VAL A 37 -9.95 13.34 -29.50
N PHE A 38 -9.27 14.38 -29.05
CA PHE A 38 -7.90 14.31 -28.55
C PHE A 38 -7.86 14.68 -27.07
N LEU A 39 -7.62 13.70 -26.20
CA LEU A 39 -7.44 13.93 -24.77
C LEU A 39 -5.97 14.30 -24.51
N ILE A 40 -5.72 15.49 -23.95
CA ILE A 40 -4.37 15.93 -23.60
C ILE A 40 -4.19 15.73 -22.10
N CYS A 41 -3.67 14.56 -21.74
CA CYS A 41 -3.58 14.10 -20.35
C CYS A 41 -2.23 14.49 -19.72
N GLY A 42 -2.25 14.82 -18.43
CA GLY A 42 -1.07 15.14 -17.64
C GLY A 42 -0.64 16.60 -17.73
N SER A 43 0.02 17.07 -16.66
CA SER A 43 0.55 18.43 -16.54
C SER A 43 2.04 18.50 -16.90
N ILE A 44 2.82 17.52 -16.43
CA ILE A 44 4.28 17.42 -16.63
C ILE A 44 4.60 16.50 -17.82
N THR A 45 4.34 15.20 -17.66
CA THR A 45 4.47 14.23 -18.76
C THR A 45 3.14 14.15 -19.48
N LYS A 46 3.08 14.69 -20.70
CA LYS A 46 1.84 14.76 -21.46
C LYS A 46 1.70 13.61 -22.44
N LYS A 47 0.49 13.09 -22.59
CA LYS A 47 0.10 12.26 -23.75
C LYS A 47 -1.11 12.84 -24.44
N ARG A 48 -1.08 12.82 -25.77
CA ARG A 48 -2.21 13.20 -26.61
C ARG A 48 -2.87 11.94 -27.13
N LEU A 49 -4.00 11.54 -26.54
CA LEU A 49 -4.69 10.30 -26.89
C LEU A 49 -5.79 10.60 -27.90
N ARG A 50 -5.69 10.02 -29.11
CA ARG A 50 -6.74 10.13 -30.12
C ARG A 50 -7.77 9.01 -29.94
N VAL A 51 -9.00 9.38 -29.65
CA VAL A 51 -10.11 8.49 -29.32
C VAL A 51 -11.37 8.82 -30.11
N TYR A 52 -12.33 7.90 -30.15
CA TYR A 52 -13.58 8.09 -30.88
C TYR A 52 -14.74 8.44 -29.94
N SER A 53 -15.35 9.61 -30.14
CA SER A 53 -16.36 10.22 -29.26
C SER A 53 -17.60 9.35 -29.02
N PRO A 54 -18.13 8.58 -29.99
CA PRO A 54 -19.26 7.69 -29.72
C PRO A 54 -18.90 6.51 -28.82
N VAL A 55 -17.68 5.99 -28.92
CA VAL A 55 -17.18 4.90 -28.06
C VAL A 55 -17.00 5.42 -26.63
N MET A 56 -16.35 6.57 -26.48
CA MET A 56 -16.19 7.25 -25.20
C MET A 56 -17.56 7.57 -24.54
N SER A 57 -18.53 8.05 -25.33
CA SER A 57 -19.90 8.34 -24.86
C SER A 57 -20.70 7.10 -24.47
N LEU A 58 -20.43 5.96 -25.11
CA LEU A 58 -21.07 4.70 -24.75
C LEU A 58 -20.51 4.16 -23.43
N ALA A 59 -19.21 4.36 -23.20
CA ALA A 59 -18.50 3.80 -22.06
C ALA A 59 -18.57 4.65 -20.78
N SER A 60 -18.77 5.97 -20.90
CA SER A 60 -18.72 6.91 -19.78
C SER A 60 -19.84 7.95 -19.87
N ASP A 61 -20.63 8.04 -18.79
CA ASP A 61 -21.69 9.05 -18.68
C ASP A 61 -21.12 10.49 -18.61
N MET A 62 -19.94 10.67 -18.03
CA MET A 62 -19.26 11.95 -17.98
C MET A 62 -18.82 12.42 -19.38
N PHE A 63 -18.16 11.57 -20.17
CA PHE A 63 -17.80 11.92 -21.55
C PHE A 63 -19.03 12.11 -22.42
N LYS A 64 -20.06 11.27 -22.25
CA LYS A 64 -21.36 11.44 -22.93
C LYS A 64 -21.99 12.79 -22.64
N ALA A 65 -21.90 13.29 -21.40
CA ALA A 65 -22.39 14.62 -21.05
C ALA A 65 -21.52 15.71 -21.66
N MET A 66 -20.19 15.58 -21.55
CA MET A 66 -19.19 16.52 -22.05
C MET A 66 -19.30 16.78 -23.56
N PHE A 67 -19.62 15.75 -24.36
CA PHE A 67 -19.74 15.90 -25.81
C PHE A 67 -21.09 16.42 -26.29
N LYS A 68 -22.03 16.72 -25.39
CA LYS A 68 -23.29 17.36 -25.78
C LYS A 68 -23.08 18.84 -26.10
N PRO A 69 -23.90 19.44 -26.98
CA PRO A 69 -23.78 20.84 -27.38
C PRO A 69 -24.20 21.84 -26.28
N GLN A 70 -24.22 21.43 -25.01
CA GLN A 70 -24.32 22.33 -23.86
C GLN A 70 -22.95 22.74 -23.31
N PHE A 71 -21.90 21.99 -23.63
CA PHE A 71 -20.53 22.24 -23.20
C PHE A 71 -19.67 22.70 -24.38
N GLN A 72 -18.59 23.41 -24.07
CA GLN A 72 -17.71 23.98 -25.09
C GLN A 72 -17.10 22.87 -25.97
N GLU A 73 -16.78 21.73 -25.36
CA GLU A 73 -16.23 20.55 -26.02
C GLU A 73 -17.21 20.00 -27.07
N GLY A 74 -18.48 19.80 -26.68
CA GLY A 74 -19.53 19.33 -27.60
C GLY A 74 -19.90 20.33 -28.69
N ILE A 75 -19.89 21.65 -28.40
CA ILE A 75 -20.09 22.70 -29.41
C ILE A 75 -18.94 22.68 -30.43
N THR A 76 -17.71 22.54 -29.95
CA THR A 76 -16.52 22.48 -30.81
C THR A 76 -16.58 21.23 -31.67
N LEU A 77 -16.77 20.05 -31.07
CA LEU A 77 -16.89 18.78 -31.78
C LEU A 77 -17.96 18.82 -32.89
N ALA A 78 -19.13 19.42 -32.63
CA ALA A 78 -20.19 19.53 -33.61
C ALA A 78 -19.89 20.53 -34.76
N SER A 79 -19.05 21.54 -34.53
CA SER A 79 -18.74 22.59 -35.51
C SER A 79 -17.50 22.29 -36.35
N THR A 80 -16.49 21.65 -35.77
CA THR A 80 -15.20 21.37 -36.42
C THR A 80 -15.01 19.90 -36.78
N ASN A 81 -15.89 19.00 -36.32
CA ASN A 81 -15.76 17.54 -36.35
C ASN A 81 -14.59 16.98 -35.52
N THR A 82 -13.84 17.81 -34.81
CA THR A 82 -12.74 17.36 -33.94
C THR A 82 -12.56 18.28 -32.74
N VAL A 83 -12.23 17.75 -31.56
CA VAL A 83 -11.99 18.57 -30.35
C VAL A 83 -10.77 18.11 -29.56
N GLU A 84 -10.02 19.04 -29.00
CA GLU A 84 -8.97 18.76 -28.01
C GLU A 84 -9.48 19.10 -26.60
N ILE A 85 -9.24 18.19 -25.66
CA ILE A 85 -9.74 18.30 -24.29
C ILE A 85 -8.56 18.22 -23.33
N PRO A 86 -8.18 19.33 -22.67
CA PRO A 86 -7.08 19.34 -21.71
C PRO A 86 -7.51 18.68 -20.39
N LEU A 87 -6.76 17.66 -19.98
CA LEU A 87 -6.98 16.89 -18.75
C LEU A 87 -5.67 16.86 -17.92
N PRO A 88 -5.21 18.02 -17.40
CA PRO A 88 -3.89 18.15 -16.78
C PRO A 88 -3.73 17.34 -15.49
N ASP A 89 -4.84 17.07 -14.81
CA ASP A 89 -4.86 16.35 -13.52
C ASP A 89 -5.00 14.83 -13.70
N ASP A 90 -5.27 14.36 -14.92
CA ASP A 90 -5.45 12.93 -15.18
C ASP A 90 -4.12 12.27 -15.57
N ASP A 91 -3.85 11.13 -14.94
CA ASP A 91 -2.68 10.33 -15.23
C ASP A 91 -2.73 9.81 -16.69
N PRO A 92 -1.70 10.12 -17.51
CA PRO A 92 -1.70 9.76 -18.93
C PRO A 92 -1.75 8.26 -19.21
N ASP A 93 -1.05 7.45 -18.40
CA ASP A 93 -0.93 6.01 -18.61
C ASP A 93 -2.21 5.27 -18.18
N ALA A 94 -2.81 5.72 -17.08
CA ALA A 94 -4.09 5.21 -16.62
C ALA A 94 -5.22 5.59 -17.59
N MET A 95 -5.24 6.83 -18.10
CA MET A 95 -6.23 7.24 -19.11
C MET A 95 -6.07 6.45 -20.42
N GLU A 96 -4.84 6.22 -20.87
CA GLU A 96 -4.56 5.36 -22.02
C GLU A 96 -5.10 3.94 -21.81
N SER A 97 -4.89 3.36 -20.63
CA SER A 97 -5.41 2.03 -20.28
C SER A 97 -6.94 1.98 -20.35
N VAL A 98 -7.63 2.97 -19.77
CA VAL A 98 -9.10 3.09 -19.83
C VAL A 98 -9.58 3.23 -21.27
N CYS A 99 -8.93 4.09 -22.07
CA CYS A 99 -9.29 4.30 -23.47
C CYS A 99 -9.07 3.03 -24.31
N ASN A 100 -7.99 2.29 -24.06
CA ASN A 100 -7.75 1.00 -24.70
C ASN A 100 -8.86 0.00 -24.39
N VAL A 101 -9.34 -0.07 -23.15
CA VAL A 101 -10.49 -0.91 -22.80
C VAL A 101 -11.76 -0.50 -23.55
N PHE A 102 -12.07 0.79 -23.59
CA PHE A 102 -13.26 1.29 -24.29
C PHE A 102 -13.25 0.92 -25.77
N HIS A 103 -12.08 0.96 -26.40
CA HIS A 103 -11.91 0.65 -27.83
C HIS A 103 -11.58 -0.83 -28.08
N LEU A 104 -11.80 -1.71 -27.10
CA LEU A 104 -11.59 -3.17 -27.20
C LEU A 104 -10.14 -3.57 -27.52
N ARG A 105 -9.17 -2.69 -27.24
CA ARG A 105 -7.73 -2.92 -27.39
C ARG A 105 -7.18 -3.63 -26.16
N ASN A 106 -7.76 -4.78 -25.87
CA ASN A 106 -7.54 -5.54 -24.65
C ASN A 106 -6.09 -6.03 -24.49
N LYS A 107 -5.34 -6.18 -25.59
CA LYS A 107 -3.92 -6.54 -25.55
C LYS A 107 -3.09 -5.37 -25.02
N GLU A 108 -3.32 -4.18 -25.55
CA GLU A 108 -2.67 -2.93 -25.12
C GLU A 108 -3.10 -2.52 -23.71
N ALA A 109 -4.34 -2.84 -23.33
CA ALA A 109 -4.84 -2.72 -21.96
C ALA A 109 -4.29 -3.78 -20.99
N GLN A 110 -3.38 -4.65 -21.43
CA GLN A 110 -2.72 -5.68 -20.59
C GLN A 110 -3.70 -6.68 -19.93
N ILE A 111 -4.83 -6.97 -20.57
CA ILE A 111 -5.84 -7.91 -20.05
C ILE A 111 -5.48 -9.37 -20.35
N MET A 112 -4.73 -9.63 -21.43
CA MET A 112 -4.52 -10.98 -21.97
C MET A 112 -3.10 -11.55 -21.81
N ASP A 113 -2.10 -10.74 -21.46
CA ASP A 113 -0.70 -11.18 -21.41
C ASP A 113 -0.19 -11.24 -19.96
N ASN A 114 -0.27 -12.43 -19.39
CA ASN A 114 0.21 -12.80 -18.06
C ASN A 114 1.74 -13.01 -18.00
N GLY A 115 2.49 -12.62 -19.04
CA GLY A 115 3.93 -12.87 -19.15
C GLY A 115 4.85 -11.65 -19.08
N ALA A 116 4.37 -10.42 -19.26
CA ALA A 116 5.29 -9.27 -19.48
C ALA A 116 4.90 -7.93 -18.85
N GLY A 117 3.82 -7.84 -18.08
CA GLY A 117 3.46 -6.61 -17.39
C GLY A 117 2.56 -6.88 -16.20
N HIS A 118 3.14 -7.04 -15.01
CA HIS A 118 2.35 -7.01 -13.80
C HIS A 118 1.90 -5.57 -13.58
N MET A 119 0.59 -5.34 -13.57
CA MET A 119 0.05 -4.04 -13.16
C MET A 119 0.34 -3.86 -11.68
N SER A 120 1.00 -2.76 -11.31
CA SER A 120 1.23 -2.47 -9.89
C SER A 120 -0.08 -2.06 -9.21
N ALA A 121 -0.17 -2.29 -7.89
CA ALA A 121 -1.32 -1.87 -7.10
C ALA A 121 -1.61 -0.37 -7.22
N ARG A 122 -0.56 0.46 -7.29
CA ARG A 122 -0.67 1.91 -7.50
C ARG A 122 -1.30 2.24 -8.86
N GLN A 123 -0.80 1.65 -9.95
CA GLN A 123 -1.35 1.87 -11.29
C GLN A 123 -2.84 1.48 -11.36
N LEU A 124 -3.20 0.34 -10.77
CA LEU A 124 -4.58 -0.12 -10.76
C LEU A 124 -5.48 0.81 -9.94
N LEU A 125 -5.01 1.32 -8.81
CA LEU A 125 -5.73 2.33 -8.03
C LEU A 125 -5.94 3.62 -8.82
N THR A 126 -4.92 4.12 -9.52
CA THR A 126 -5.04 5.30 -10.38
C THR A 126 -6.08 5.10 -11.48
N ILE A 127 -6.11 3.92 -12.11
CA ILE A 127 -7.17 3.56 -13.07
C ILE A 127 -8.54 3.57 -12.39
N ALA A 128 -8.66 2.98 -11.20
CA ALA A 128 -9.92 2.91 -10.47
C ALA A 128 -10.47 4.31 -10.12
N MET A 129 -9.59 5.24 -9.72
CA MET A 129 -9.94 6.63 -9.46
C MET A 129 -10.45 7.34 -10.73
N LEU A 130 -9.80 7.13 -11.89
CA LEU A 130 -10.30 7.64 -13.16
C LEU A 130 -11.67 7.04 -13.49
N CYS A 131 -11.85 5.74 -13.28
CA CYS A 131 -13.12 5.08 -13.57
C CYS A 131 -14.27 5.60 -12.71
N ASP A 132 -13.99 5.99 -11.46
CA ASP A 132 -14.95 6.65 -10.60
C ASP A 132 -15.24 8.09 -11.06
N LYS A 133 -14.19 8.88 -11.33
CA LYS A 133 -14.29 10.26 -11.84
C LYS A 133 -15.13 10.34 -13.12
N TYR A 134 -14.90 9.41 -14.06
CA TYR A 134 -15.58 9.37 -15.35
C TYR A 134 -16.81 8.46 -15.38
N GLN A 135 -17.19 7.86 -14.24
CA GLN A 135 -18.37 7.00 -14.09
C GLN A 135 -18.46 5.92 -15.17
N CYS A 136 -17.38 5.15 -15.34
CA CYS A 136 -17.27 4.12 -16.40
C CYS A 136 -17.04 2.71 -15.87
N GLN A 137 -17.40 2.45 -14.60
CA GLN A 137 -17.19 1.16 -13.92
C GLN A 137 -17.75 -0.03 -14.72
N VAL A 138 -18.92 0.15 -15.36
CA VAL A 138 -19.57 -0.89 -16.17
C VAL A 138 -18.73 -1.25 -17.41
N ALA A 139 -18.18 -0.24 -18.09
CA ALA A 139 -17.40 -0.45 -19.31
C ALA A 139 -16.07 -1.17 -19.02
N VAL A 140 -15.45 -0.90 -17.87
CA VAL A 140 -14.17 -1.52 -17.47
C VAL A 140 -14.32 -2.81 -16.66
N ALA A 141 -15.53 -3.23 -16.31
CA ALA A 141 -15.75 -4.32 -15.34
C ALA A 141 -14.97 -5.60 -15.68
N ALA A 142 -15.00 -6.04 -16.95
CA ALA A 142 -14.26 -7.22 -17.39
C ALA A 142 -12.74 -7.05 -17.24
N ALA A 143 -12.22 -5.88 -17.61
CA ALA A 143 -10.80 -5.57 -17.47
C ALA A 143 -10.38 -5.55 -15.99
N ALA A 144 -11.16 -4.90 -15.12
CA ALA A 144 -10.91 -4.84 -13.70
C ALA A 144 -10.90 -6.23 -13.04
N THR A 145 -11.75 -7.16 -13.49
CA THR A 145 -11.72 -8.56 -13.01
C THR A 145 -10.48 -9.35 -13.44
N CYS A 146 -9.78 -8.90 -14.49
CA CYS A 146 -8.50 -9.47 -14.90
C CYS A 146 -7.31 -8.78 -14.22
N TRP A 147 -7.36 -7.45 -14.06
CA TRP A 147 -6.28 -6.69 -13.46
C TRP A 147 -6.12 -6.95 -11.95
N LEU A 148 -7.21 -6.95 -11.18
CA LEU A 148 -7.16 -7.10 -9.72
C LEU A 148 -6.38 -8.35 -9.26
N PRO A 149 -6.64 -9.56 -9.80
CA PRO A 149 -5.89 -10.75 -9.39
C PRO A 149 -4.46 -10.83 -9.95
N SER A 150 -4.11 -9.98 -10.93
CA SER A 150 -2.77 -9.96 -11.56
C SER A 150 -1.75 -9.12 -10.80
N CYS A 151 -2.21 -8.28 -9.86
CA CYS A 151 -1.37 -7.46 -9.03
C CYS A 151 -0.72 -8.28 -7.90
N ASP A 152 0.59 -8.16 -7.76
CA ASP A 152 1.30 -8.69 -6.61
C ASP A 152 1.05 -7.84 -5.36
N ILE A 153 0.98 -8.50 -4.20
CA ILE A 153 0.85 -7.86 -2.89
C ILE A 153 2.16 -8.11 -2.13
N GLU A 154 3.10 -7.17 -2.24
CA GLU A 154 4.41 -7.29 -1.60
C GLU A 154 4.39 -6.65 -0.20
N LYS A 155 3.64 -5.57 -0.03
CA LYS A 155 3.52 -4.78 1.21
C LYS A 155 2.07 -4.42 1.53
N SER A 156 1.85 -3.93 2.74
CA SER A 156 0.49 -3.57 3.19
C SER A 156 -0.13 -2.42 2.39
N SER A 157 0.68 -1.46 1.94
CA SER A 157 0.16 -0.37 1.12
C SER A 157 -0.38 -0.86 -0.22
N ASP A 158 0.21 -1.91 -0.81
CA ASP A 158 -0.35 -2.54 -2.01
C ASP A 158 -1.72 -3.13 -1.72
N LEU A 159 -1.87 -3.85 -0.60
CA LEU A 159 -3.17 -4.38 -0.19
C LEU A 159 -4.21 -3.27 0.01
N HIS A 160 -3.84 -2.15 0.64
CA HIS A 160 -4.75 -1.02 0.80
C HIS A 160 -5.15 -0.41 -0.54
N MET A 161 -4.20 -0.24 -1.45
CA MET A 161 -4.46 0.29 -2.79
C MET A 161 -5.43 -0.62 -3.55
N LEU A 162 -5.22 -1.94 -3.48
CA LEU A 162 -6.10 -2.91 -4.15
C LEU A 162 -7.50 -2.96 -3.52
N ILE A 163 -7.63 -2.81 -2.19
CA ILE A 163 -8.93 -2.72 -1.52
C ILE A 163 -9.69 -1.47 -2.00
N ASN A 164 -9.02 -0.31 -2.05
CA ASN A 164 -9.63 0.91 -2.56
C ASN A 164 -9.99 0.79 -4.04
N ALA A 165 -9.11 0.20 -4.86
CA ALA A 165 -9.39 -0.06 -6.27
C ALA A 165 -10.63 -0.95 -6.44
N ALA A 166 -10.72 -2.07 -5.71
CA ALA A 166 -11.87 -2.96 -5.74
C ALA A 166 -13.17 -2.27 -5.33
N SER A 167 -13.12 -1.37 -4.35
CA SER A 167 -14.26 -0.54 -3.94
C SER A 167 -14.68 0.43 -5.05
N LEU A 168 -13.74 1.17 -5.65
CA LEU A 168 -13.99 2.14 -6.72
C LEU A 168 -14.52 1.47 -8.00
N PHE A 169 -14.02 0.27 -8.34
CA PHE A 169 -14.56 -0.55 -9.42
C PHE A 169 -15.93 -1.19 -9.10
N ARG A 170 -16.37 -1.15 -7.84
CA ARG A 170 -17.61 -1.79 -7.34
C ARG A 170 -17.60 -3.31 -7.53
N ILE A 171 -16.45 -3.94 -7.28
CA ILE A 171 -16.29 -5.40 -7.33
C ILE A 171 -16.34 -5.94 -5.90
N ASP A 172 -17.57 -6.12 -5.39
CA ASP A 172 -17.84 -6.51 -3.99
C ASP A 172 -17.12 -7.80 -3.56
N THR A 173 -17.00 -8.77 -4.47
CA THR A 173 -16.33 -10.04 -4.19
C THR A 173 -14.83 -9.84 -3.97
N ALA A 174 -14.16 -9.11 -4.86
CA ALA A 174 -12.75 -8.78 -4.71
C ALA A 174 -12.50 -7.92 -3.47
N PHE A 175 -13.36 -6.92 -3.22
CA PHE A 175 -13.30 -6.09 -2.03
C PHE A 175 -13.33 -6.93 -0.74
N ARG A 176 -14.26 -7.88 -0.66
CA ARG A 176 -14.40 -8.78 0.50
C ARG A 176 -13.19 -9.70 0.66
N GLU A 177 -12.72 -10.32 -0.42
CA GLU A 177 -11.57 -11.24 -0.34
C GLU A 177 -10.28 -10.51 0.04
N LEU A 178 -10.01 -9.35 -0.56
CA LEU A 178 -8.86 -8.51 -0.17
C LEU A 178 -9.00 -7.98 1.27
N GLY A 179 -10.21 -7.60 1.68
CA GLY A 179 -10.49 -7.17 3.05
C GLY A 179 -10.21 -8.26 4.10
N LYS A 180 -10.44 -9.54 3.78
CA LYS A 180 -10.06 -10.65 4.68
C LYS A 180 -8.55 -10.76 4.86
N LEU A 181 -7.77 -10.52 3.81
CA LEU A 181 -6.29 -10.55 3.90
C LEU A 181 -5.75 -9.50 4.89
N VAL A 182 -6.47 -8.40 5.10
CA VAL A 182 -6.13 -7.42 6.15
C VAL A 182 -6.17 -8.07 7.52
N ILE A 183 -7.14 -8.94 7.78
CA ILE A 183 -7.32 -9.64 9.07
C ILE A 183 -6.40 -10.87 9.17
N GLU A 184 -6.30 -11.65 8.10
CA GLU A 184 -5.63 -12.95 8.06
C GLU A 184 -4.10 -12.86 7.85
N GLY A 185 -3.60 -11.75 7.31
CA GLY A 185 -2.25 -11.68 6.76
C GLY A 185 -1.10 -11.71 7.78
N PRO A 186 0.07 -12.29 7.42
CA PRO A 186 1.30 -12.32 8.22
C PRO A 186 2.08 -10.99 8.24
N VAL A 187 1.55 -9.93 7.63
CA VAL A 187 2.24 -8.65 7.39
C VAL A 187 2.40 -7.90 8.71
N ARG A 188 3.64 -7.91 9.23
CA ARG A 188 3.98 -7.44 10.57
C ARG A 188 3.82 -5.94 10.75
N HIS A 189 3.92 -5.13 9.70
CA HIS A 189 3.82 -3.67 9.78
C HIS A 189 2.91 -3.18 8.67
N ILE A 190 1.85 -2.48 9.08
CA ILE A 190 0.97 -1.77 8.19
C ILE A 190 1.28 -0.31 8.42
N ASP A 191 2.17 0.21 7.58
CA ASP A 191 2.40 1.64 7.47
C ASP A 191 1.29 2.16 6.57
N VAL A 192 0.29 2.78 7.19
CA VAL A 192 -0.71 3.59 6.48
C VAL A 192 0.03 4.87 6.13
N GLU A 193 0.57 4.97 4.91
CA GLU A 193 0.97 6.27 4.39
C GLU A 193 -0.31 7.08 4.14
N GLU A 194 -0.30 8.32 4.63
CA GLU A 194 -1.39 9.29 4.52
C GLU A 194 -1.66 9.62 3.05
N GLU A 195 -2.50 8.84 2.41
CA GLU A 195 -3.21 9.28 1.22
C GLU A 195 -4.70 9.20 1.50
N GLU A 196 -5.42 10.28 1.18
CA GLU A 196 -6.86 10.44 1.33
C GLU A 196 -7.60 9.35 0.54
N HIS A 197 -7.82 8.21 1.18
CA HIS A 197 -8.60 7.12 0.61
C HIS A 197 -9.90 6.94 1.40
N ILE A 198 -10.98 6.66 0.68
CA ILE A 198 -12.37 6.61 1.21
C ILE A 198 -12.52 5.61 2.38
N LEU A 199 -11.61 4.63 2.47
CA LEU A 199 -11.67 3.53 3.43
C LEU A 199 -10.54 3.53 4.47
N VAL A 200 -9.75 4.61 4.58
CA VAL A 200 -8.65 4.69 5.56
C VAL A 200 -9.15 4.33 6.97
N ASP A 201 -10.24 4.93 7.43
CA ASP A 201 -10.81 4.67 8.76
C ASP A 201 -11.19 3.20 8.98
N VAL A 202 -11.80 2.57 7.98
CA VAL A 202 -12.26 1.17 8.08
C VAL A 202 -11.06 0.23 8.11
N ILE A 203 -10.09 0.48 7.23
CA ILE A 203 -8.83 -0.26 7.16
C ILE A 203 -8.07 -0.11 8.49
N GLU A 204 -7.89 1.10 9.00
CA GLU A 204 -7.25 1.37 10.29
C GLU A 204 -7.92 0.65 11.45
N GLN A 205 -9.26 0.65 11.51
CA GLN A 205 -10.01 -0.08 12.53
C GLN A 205 -9.75 -1.60 12.46
N LEU A 206 -9.76 -2.18 11.25
CA LEU A 206 -9.48 -3.61 11.06
C LEU A 206 -8.04 -3.96 11.46
N ILE A 207 -7.08 -3.10 11.10
CA ILE A 207 -5.67 -3.25 11.49
C ILE A 207 -5.53 -3.18 13.01
N GLY A 208 -6.14 -2.18 13.65
CA GLY A 208 -6.14 -2.03 15.10
C GLY A 208 -6.72 -3.27 15.79
N ARG A 209 -7.84 -3.79 15.26
CA ARG A 209 -8.47 -4.99 15.82
C ARG A 209 -7.59 -6.23 15.67
N ARG A 210 -6.91 -6.39 14.53
CA ARG A 210 -5.94 -7.47 14.31
C ARG A 210 -4.76 -7.38 15.30
N ARG A 211 -4.20 -6.18 15.53
CA ARG A 211 -3.12 -5.98 16.51
C ARG A 211 -3.57 -6.42 17.91
N MET A 212 -4.75 -5.98 18.36
CA MET A 212 -5.29 -6.39 19.66
C MET A 212 -5.44 -7.91 19.78
N LEU A 213 -5.99 -8.57 18.76
CA LEU A 213 -6.14 -10.03 18.77
C LEU A 213 -4.78 -10.75 18.82
N ASN A 214 -3.77 -10.23 18.12
CA ASN A 214 -2.43 -10.79 18.18
C ASN A 214 -1.80 -10.61 19.55
N ASP A 215 -1.92 -9.43 20.16
CA ASP A 215 -1.42 -9.16 21.51
C ASP A 215 -2.09 -10.08 22.53
N ASP A 216 -3.41 -10.26 22.46
CA ASP A 216 -4.17 -11.18 23.32
C ASP A 216 -3.68 -12.65 23.20
N ILE A 217 -3.36 -13.09 21.97
CA ILE A 217 -2.83 -14.43 21.72
C ILE A 217 -1.41 -14.57 22.29
N ILE A 218 -0.54 -13.58 22.08
CA ILE A 218 0.82 -13.56 22.61
C ILE A 218 0.79 -13.63 24.13
N ASP A 219 0.01 -12.76 24.77
CA ASP A 219 -0.21 -12.72 26.22
C ASP A 219 -0.67 -14.09 26.76
N PHE A 220 -1.61 -14.73 26.06
CA PHE A 220 -2.08 -16.06 26.44
C PHE A 220 -0.95 -17.09 26.37
N ILE A 221 -0.15 -17.09 25.30
CA ILE A 221 0.97 -18.01 25.13
C ILE A 221 2.03 -17.78 26.21
N GLU A 222 2.43 -16.53 26.46
CA GLU A 222 3.42 -16.15 27.46
C GLU A 222 3.00 -16.59 28.86
N ARG A 223 1.76 -16.28 29.26
CA ARG A 223 1.21 -16.73 30.56
C ARG A 223 1.24 -18.26 30.67
N ARG A 224 0.98 -18.99 29.58
CA ARG A 224 1.02 -20.46 29.59
C ARG A 224 2.45 -20.98 29.69
N LEU A 225 3.41 -20.36 29.02
CA LEU A 225 4.83 -20.68 29.11
C LEU A 225 5.37 -20.44 30.51
N ASP A 226 5.09 -19.28 31.11
CA ASP A 226 5.48 -18.95 32.48
C ASP A 226 4.95 -19.97 33.48
N ASN A 227 3.66 -20.29 33.39
CA ASN A 227 3.03 -21.32 34.24
C ASN A 227 3.72 -22.69 34.11
N ILE A 228 4.11 -23.08 32.90
CA ILE A 228 4.83 -24.35 32.67
C ILE A 228 6.24 -24.29 33.26
N MET A 229 6.93 -23.16 33.09
CA MET A 229 8.29 -22.94 33.58
C MET A 229 8.34 -22.93 35.11
N THR A 230 7.46 -22.18 35.78
CA THR A 230 7.36 -22.17 37.25
C THR A 230 7.06 -23.56 37.80
N ARG A 231 6.14 -24.32 37.17
CA ARG A 231 5.85 -25.71 37.56
C ARG A 231 7.03 -26.66 37.36
N ARG A 232 7.93 -26.40 36.42
CA ARG A 232 9.17 -27.18 36.24
C ARG A 232 10.18 -26.85 37.34
N GLU A 233 10.35 -25.58 37.67
CA GLU A 233 11.25 -25.13 38.75
C GLU A 233 10.83 -25.67 40.11
N GLU A 234 9.54 -25.61 40.44
CA GLU A 234 9.01 -26.18 41.68
C GLU A 234 9.23 -27.70 41.77
N ARG A 235 9.04 -28.42 40.66
CA ARG A 235 9.30 -29.87 40.60
C ARG A 235 10.78 -30.18 40.78
N SER A 236 11.67 -29.40 40.16
CA SER A 236 13.11 -29.52 40.35
C SER A 236 13.52 -29.29 41.81
N ARG A 237 12.97 -28.23 42.44
CA ARG A 237 13.23 -27.90 43.85
C ARG A 237 12.73 -28.99 44.80
N LYS A 238 11.51 -29.50 44.59
CA LYS A 238 10.93 -30.62 45.36
C LYS A 238 11.71 -31.93 45.15
N GLY A 239 12.16 -32.20 43.93
CA GLY A 239 13.03 -33.34 43.60
C GLY A 239 14.36 -33.29 44.34
N ASN A 240 15.02 -32.12 44.33
CA ASN A 240 16.26 -31.89 45.07
C ASN A 240 16.07 -32.03 46.58
N LEU A 241 14.98 -31.50 47.16
CA LEU A 241 14.68 -31.68 48.60
C LEU A 241 14.45 -33.16 48.95
N LYS A 242 13.73 -33.91 48.12
CA LYS A 242 13.52 -35.36 48.32
C LYS A 242 14.84 -36.13 48.22
N HIS A 243 15.69 -35.78 47.27
CA HIS A 243 17.01 -36.41 47.15
C HIS A 243 17.87 -36.11 48.37
N ILE A 244 17.94 -34.86 48.85
CA ILE A 244 18.70 -34.50 50.05
C ILE A 244 18.16 -35.25 51.28
N CYS A 245 16.84 -35.30 51.45
CA CYS A 245 16.21 -36.03 52.56
C CYS A 245 16.56 -37.53 52.52
N ASN A 246 16.48 -38.18 51.36
CA ASN A 246 16.84 -39.59 51.20
C ASN A 246 18.34 -39.84 51.46
N THR A 247 19.23 -38.91 51.08
CA THR A 247 20.66 -39.00 51.37
C THR A 247 20.93 -38.82 52.88
N CYS A 248 20.23 -37.89 53.56
CA CYS A 248 20.31 -37.72 55.01
C CYS A 248 19.76 -38.92 55.79
N SER A 249 18.67 -39.57 55.33
CA SER A 249 18.14 -40.78 55.95
C SER A 249 19.08 -41.97 55.77
N ARG A 250 19.76 -42.09 54.62
CA ARG A 250 20.78 -43.14 54.39
C ARG A 250 22.08 -42.87 55.15
N ALA A 251 22.53 -41.62 55.26
CA ALA A 251 23.70 -41.25 56.06
C ALA A 251 23.42 -41.31 57.58
N GLY A 252 22.20 -40.99 58.00
CA GLY A 252 21.75 -41.07 59.40
C GLY A 252 21.48 -42.49 59.89
N ALA A 253 21.15 -43.43 58.98
CA ALA A 253 21.00 -44.84 59.31
C ALA A 253 22.34 -45.60 59.47
N SER A 254 23.47 -45.02 59.03
CA SER A 254 24.79 -45.66 59.14
C SER A 254 25.75 -45.03 60.15
N SER A 255 25.37 -43.95 60.85
CA SER A 255 26.26 -43.31 61.85
C SER A 255 25.66 -43.15 63.26
N ALA A 256 24.35 -43.32 63.45
CA ALA A 256 23.71 -43.11 64.75
C ALA A 256 23.72 -44.32 65.72
N MET A 257 24.58 -45.33 65.49
CA MET A 257 24.76 -46.46 66.42
C MET A 257 26.22 -46.76 66.81
N ARG A 258 27.18 -45.88 66.50
CA ARG A 258 28.58 -46.03 66.95
C ARG A 258 29.26 -44.70 67.24
N GLN A 259 28.76 -43.90 68.17
CA GLN A 259 29.58 -42.94 68.94
C GLN A 259 28.76 -42.27 70.05
N ALA A 260 28.31 -43.08 71.01
CA ALA A 260 27.93 -42.60 72.34
C ALA A 260 28.77 -43.35 73.38
N ARG A 261 30.10 -43.21 73.27
CA ARG A 261 31.06 -43.45 74.35
C ARG A 261 32.40 -42.82 73.94
N GLN A 262 32.87 -41.92 74.80
CA GLN A 262 34.20 -41.28 74.79
C GLN A 262 34.36 -40.17 73.73
N THR A 263 34.87 -38.98 73.98
CA THR A 263 35.36 -38.24 75.16
C THR A 263 35.66 -36.83 74.63
N SER A 264 35.22 -35.79 75.36
CA SER A 264 36.03 -34.63 75.77
C SER A 264 36.75 -33.73 74.74
N GLN A 265 36.24 -32.50 74.63
CA GLN A 265 36.97 -31.21 74.60
C GLN A 265 37.62 -30.66 73.29
N PRO A 266 37.79 -29.30 73.20
CA PRO A 266 37.52 -28.52 71.98
C PRO A 266 38.75 -27.79 71.41
N MET A 267 38.61 -27.10 70.26
CA MET A 267 39.13 -25.75 69.94
C MET A 267 39.01 -25.38 68.44
N ALA A 268 38.64 -24.11 68.18
CA ALA A 268 39.06 -23.16 67.11
C ALA A 268 39.12 -23.62 65.62
N SER A 269 38.83 -22.84 64.57
CA SER A 269 38.54 -21.42 64.34
C SER A 269 38.14 -21.22 62.86
N SER A 270 37.60 -20.03 62.56
CA SER A 270 37.65 -19.25 61.31
C SER A 270 36.87 -19.69 60.04
N LEU A 271 35.80 -18.93 59.78
CA LEU A 271 35.27 -18.44 58.49
C LEU A 271 36.36 -17.74 57.61
N PRO A 272 36.16 -17.27 56.33
CA PRO A 272 34.87 -16.89 55.70
C PRO A 272 34.67 -17.05 54.14
N LEU A 273 33.44 -16.68 53.70
CA LEU A 273 33.03 -15.89 52.50
C LEU A 273 33.05 -16.48 51.05
N HIS A 274 31.86 -16.90 50.57
CA HIS A 274 30.99 -16.36 49.48
C HIS A 274 31.57 -15.48 48.31
N PRO A 275 30.85 -15.25 47.18
CA PRO A 275 30.28 -16.17 46.17
C PRO A 275 30.43 -15.67 44.68
N ARG A 276 29.93 -16.51 43.76
CA ARG A 276 29.59 -16.34 42.31
C ARG A 276 29.28 -14.92 41.78
N LYS A 277 29.57 -14.72 40.48
CA LYS A 277 28.59 -14.26 39.44
C LYS A 277 29.14 -14.43 38.01
N GLU A 278 28.50 -15.27 37.20
CA GLU A 278 28.42 -15.11 35.74
C GLU A 278 26.98 -15.45 35.33
N ARG A 279 26.33 -14.54 34.59
CA ARG A 279 25.02 -14.74 33.98
C ARG A 279 25.08 -14.17 32.56
N PHE A 280 25.00 -15.08 31.60
CA PHE A 280 24.81 -14.81 30.18
C PHE A 280 23.52 -14.03 29.93
N MET A 281 23.59 -12.99 29.09
CA MET A 281 22.45 -12.42 28.37
C MET A 281 22.16 -13.30 27.14
N LEU A 282 20.89 -13.65 26.94
CA LEU A 282 20.36 -14.04 25.64
C LEU A 282 19.16 -13.15 25.34
N LEU A 283 19.25 -12.56 24.15
CA LEU A 283 18.26 -11.75 23.46
C LEU A 283 17.03 -12.58 23.12
N PHE A 284 15.85 -12.00 23.31
CA PHE A 284 14.74 -11.93 22.34
C PHE A 284 14.01 -10.61 22.60
#